data_AF-A0A6A5JZ55-F1
#
_entry.id   AF-A0A6A5JZ55-F1
#
_cell.length_a   1.000
_cell.length_b   1.000
_cell.length_c   1.000
_cell.angle_alpha   90.00
_cell.angle_beta   90.00
_cell.angle_gamma   90.00
#
_symmetry.space_group_name_H-M   'P 1'
#
loop_
_entity.id
_entity.type
_entity.pdbx_description
1 polymer ?
#
loop_
_entity_poly.entity_id
_entity_poly.type
_entity_poly.pdbx_seq_one_letter_code
_entity_poly.pdbx_strand_id
1 'polypeptide(L)'
;MDVHVKVFLKPGRSWPFDYFISIELHENGATMNTSVGLSMKLEVGSSISPSSVHHDTMVVAMPSGSAADLAATVIIPPRLSYAVVRVCDVREKVGAPGWTTIETADAVLEVGNGEYMVKRKDFGSRIFIENVAVALSRHRSEIVHK
;
A
#
# COMPACT_ATOMS: atom_id res chain seq x y z
N MET A 1 -9.36 -3.03 -11.55
CA MET A 1 -9.23 -3.83 -10.31
C MET A 1 -8.20 -3.14 -9.43
N ASP A 2 -8.33 -3.26 -8.12
CA ASP A 2 -7.37 -2.62 -7.21
C ASP A 2 -6.08 -3.42 -7.14
N VAL A 3 -4.96 -2.70 -6.99
CA VAL A 3 -3.64 -3.27 -6.76
C VAL A 3 -3.39 -3.29 -5.26
N HIS A 4 -2.94 -4.43 -4.76
CA HIS A 4 -2.69 -4.63 -3.34
C HIS A 4 -1.19 -4.68 -3.09
N VAL A 5 -0.70 -3.89 -2.13
CA VAL A 5 0.68 -3.89 -1.67
C VAL A 5 0.69 -4.35 -0.22
N LYS A 6 1.11 -5.60 -0.01
CA LYS A 6 1.32 -6.18 1.32
C LYS A 6 2.64 -5.68 1.88
N VAL A 7 2.64 -5.19 3.12
CA VAL A 7 3.79 -4.59 3.79
C VAL A 7 4.24 -5.51 4.93
N PHE A 8 5.40 -6.14 4.78
CA PHE A 8 6.03 -6.97 5.82
C PHE A 8 7.17 -6.19 6.46
N LEU A 9 6.98 -5.78 7.71
CA LEU A 9 7.96 -4.95 8.41
C LEU A 9 9.17 -5.77 8.85
N LYS A 10 10.38 -5.23 8.65
CA LYS A 10 11.58 -5.80 9.27
C LYS A 10 11.55 -5.53 10.79
N PRO A 11 12.20 -6.38 11.61
CA PRO A 11 12.15 -6.23 13.07
C PRO A 11 12.57 -4.83 13.55
N GLY A 12 11.75 -4.23 14.41
CA GLY A 12 11.98 -2.89 14.98
C GLY A 12 11.84 -1.74 13.99
N ARG A 13 11.29 -1.99 12.79
CA ARG A 13 11.01 -0.97 11.78
C ARG A 13 9.54 -0.58 11.77
N SER A 14 9.27 0.54 11.11
CA SER A 14 7.95 1.08 10.91
C SER A 14 7.76 1.53 9.47
N TRP A 15 6.50 1.72 9.07
CA TRP A 15 6.12 2.09 7.72
C TRP A 15 5.32 3.40 7.72
N PRO A 16 5.77 4.43 6.98
CA PRO A 16 5.01 5.66 6.86
C PRO A 16 3.82 5.50 5.90
N PHE A 17 2.70 6.14 6.22
CA PHE A 17 1.54 6.30 5.38
C PHE A 17 1.15 7.76 5.30
N ASP A 18 1.57 8.41 4.21
CA ASP A 18 1.46 9.84 3.98
C ASP A 18 0.07 10.28 3.51
N TYR A 19 -0.21 11.58 3.65
CA TYR A 19 -1.49 12.21 3.28
C TYR A 19 -2.71 11.64 4.01
N PHE A 20 -2.52 11.14 5.22
CA PHE A 20 -3.56 10.58 6.07
C PHE A 20 -4.65 11.62 6.39
N ILE A 21 -5.92 11.20 6.33
CA ILE A 21 -7.06 12.07 6.66
C ILE A 21 -8.05 11.44 7.64
N SER A 22 -8.19 10.11 7.65
CA SER A 22 -9.19 9.45 8.49
C SER A 22 -8.82 8.00 8.78
N ILE A 23 -9.36 7.52 9.89
CA ILE A 23 -9.29 6.12 10.30
C ILE A 23 -10.69 5.61 10.59
N GLU A 24 -10.98 4.43 10.08
CA GLU A 24 -12.17 3.65 10.38
C GLU A 24 -11.75 2.44 11.23
N LEU A 25 -12.31 2.35 12.43
CA LEU A 25 -12.09 1.22 13.32
C LEU A 25 -13.15 0.14 13.05
N HIS A 26 -12.71 -1.11 13.04
CA HIS A 26 -13.56 -2.28 12.90
C HIS A 26 -13.26 -3.26 14.05
N GLU A 27 -14.14 -4.22 14.30
CA GLU A 27 -13.99 -5.17 15.42
C GLU A 27 -12.62 -5.88 15.44
N ASN A 28 -12.05 -6.14 14.27
CA ASN A 28 -10.80 -6.89 14.11
C ASN A 28 -9.69 -6.10 13.41
N GLY A 29 -9.75 -4.76 13.39
CA GLY A 29 -8.68 -3.98 12.76
C GLY A 29 -9.06 -2.54 12.47
N ALA A 30 -8.29 -1.92 11.59
CA ALA A 30 -8.54 -0.55 11.19
C ALA A 30 -8.15 -0.29 9.74
N THR A 31 -8.86 0.63 9.10
CA THR A 31 -8.59 1.11 7.75
C THR A 31 -8.23 2.58 7.83
N MET A 32 -7.04 2.94 7.37
CA MET A 32 -6.62 4.33 7.21
C MET A 32 -6.85 4.79 5.77
N ASN A 33 -7.31 6.02 5.58
CA ASN A 33 -7.54 6.60 4.26
C ASN A 33 -6.72 7.87 4.07
N THR A 34 -6.32 8.11 2.83
CA THR A 34 -5.54 9.28 2.42
C THR A 34 -6.35 10.24 1.58
N SER A 35 -5.96 11.52 1.55
CA SER A 35 -6.57 12.54 0.70
C SER A 35 -6.39 12.27 -0.80
N VAL A 36 -5.41 11.44 -1.16
CA VAL A 36 -5.12 11.04 -2.54
C VAL A 36 -5.88 9.77 -2.97
N GLY A 37 -6.76 9.24 -2.12
CA GLY A 37 -7.63 8.11 -2.46
C GLY A 37 -7.01 6.73 -2.28
N LEU A 38 -5.85 6.62 -1.63
CA LEU A 38 -5.30 5.35 -1.17
C LEU A 38 -5.90 4.96 0.18
N SER A 39 -6.05 3.65 0.41
CA SER A 39 -6.44 3.09 1.70
C SER A 39 -5.41 2.10 2.19
N MET A 40 -5.24 1.97 3.51
CA MET A 40 -4.38 0.98 4.13
C MET A 40 -5.17 0.20 5.17
N LYS A 41 -5.26 -1.12 4.99
CA LYS A 41 -5.84 -2.05 5.97
C LYS A 41 -4.73 -2.54 6.89
N LEU A 42 -4.93 -2.38 8.19
CA LEU A 42 -3.97 -2.79 9.21
C LEU A 42 -4.23 -4.24 9.62
N GLU A 43 -3.16 -5.01 9.77
CA GLU A 43 -3.25 -6.36 10.33
C GLU A 43 -3.38 -6.31 11.85
N VAL A 44 -4.01 -7.36 12.40
CA VAL A 44 -4.18 -7.52 13.84
C VAL A 44 -2.84 -7.47 14.55
N GLY A 45 -2.75 -6.66 15.61
CA GLY A 45 -1.53 -6.47 16.39
C GLY A 45 -0.65 -5.32 15.89
N SER A 46 -0.92 -4.77 14.71
CA SER A 46 -0.28 -3.54 14.26
C SER A 46 -0.71 -2.35 15.12
N SER A 47 0.24 -1.48 15.41
CA SER A 47 0.02 -0.19 16.07
C SER A 47 0.19 0.93 15.07
N ILE A 48 -0.48 2.06 15.36
CA ILE A 48 -0.34 3.28 14.59
C ILE A 48 -0.09 4.47 15.50
N SER A 49 0.71 5.41 15.03
CA SER A 49 0.94 6.67 15.71
C SER A 49 1.18 7.80 14.69
N PRO A 50 0.87 9.06 15.03
CA PRO A 50 1.25 10.19 14.19
C PRO A 50 2.77 10.27 14.05
N SER A 51 3.25 10.62 12.86
CA SER A 51 4.66 10.93 12.63
C SER A 51 5.05 12.22 13.37
N SER A 52 6.27 12.24 13.94
CA SER A 52 6.84 13.45 14.54
C SER A 52 7.42 14.41 13.50
N VAL A 53 7.60 13.96 12.26
CA VAL A 53 8.26 14.73 11.18
C VAL A 53 7.24 15.38 10.25
N HIS A 54 6.16 14.67 9.93
CA HIS A 54 5.13 15.09 8.97
C HIS A 54 3.75 14.97 9.61
N HIS A 55 3.01 16.06 9.68
CA HIS A 55 1.73 16.14 10.40
C HIS A 55 0.60 15.36 9.73
N ASP A 56 0.74 15.06 8.43
CA ASP A 56 -0.18 14.29 7.61
C ASP A 56 0.29 12.84 7.37
N THR A 57 1.27 12.37 8.14
CA THR A 57 1.77 10.99 8.04
C THR A 57 1.43 10.21 9.31
N MET A 58 0.86 9.02 9.11
CA MET A 58 0.73 8.01 10.15
C MET A 58 1.86 6.98 10.01
N VAL A 59 2.37 6.49 11.13
CA VAL A 59 3.43 5.48 11.19
C VAL A 59 2.82 4.19 11.68
N VAL A 60 2.99 3.12 10.91
CA VAL A 60 2.56 1.76 11.24
C VAL A 60 3.74 0.98 11.79
N ALA A 61 3.56 0.29 12.92
CA ALA A 61 4.59 -0.53 13.52
C ALA A 61 4.01 -1.84 14.08
N MET A 62 4.81 -2.91 14.01
CA MET A 62 4.52 -4.17 14.70
C MET A 62 5.09 -4.17 16.12
N PRO A 63 4.53 -4.96 17.05
CA PRO A 63 5.07 -5.11 18.39
C PRO A 63 6.53 -5.58 18.37
N SER A 64 7.35 -5.03 19.27
CA SER A 64 8.76 -5.40 19.39
C SER A 64 8.95 -6.90 19.61
N GLY A 65 9.78 -7.54 18.78
CA GLY A 65 10.05 -8.97 18.85
C GLY A 65 9.10 -9.85 18.03
N SER A 66 8.10 -9.26 17.35
CA SER A 66 7.35 -9.97 16.31
C SER A 66 8.30 -10.39 15.20
N ALA A 67 8.04 -11.55 14.61
CA ALA A 67 8.71 -11.95 13.37
C ALA A 67 8.36 -10.95 12.25
N ALA A 68 9.02 -11.07 11.10
CA ALA A 68 8.68 -10.28 9.91
C ALA A 68 7.29 -10.68 9.39
N ASP A 69 6.26 -10.15 10.03
CA ASP A 69 4.86 -10.43 9.77
C ASP A 69 4.24 -9.33 8.93
N LEU A 70 3.11 -9.66 8.30
CA LEU A 70 2.32 -8.70 7.57
C LEU A 70 1.80 -7.65 8.55
N ALA A 71 2.16 -6.39 8.31
CA ALA A 71 1.71 -5.26 9.13
C ALA A 71 0.49 -4.59 8.51
N ALA A 72 0.46 -4.47 7.18
CA ALA A 72 -0.62 -3.80 6.49
C ALA A 72 -0.74 -4.22 5.03
N THR A 73 -1.89 -3.92 4.45
CA THR A 73 -2.11 -3.96 2.99
C THR A 73 -2.55 -2.59 2.50
N VAL A 74 -1.75 -1.96 1.65
CA VAL A 74 -2.13 -0.74 0.92
C VAL A 74 -2.94 -1.14 -0.32
N ILE A 75 -4.05 -0.44 -0.52
CA ILE A 75 -4.95 -0.60 -1.66
C ILE A 75 -4.76 0.61 -2.56
N ILE A 76 -4.41 0.34 -3.81
CA ILE A 76 -4.22 1.34 -4.86
C ILE A 76 -5.35 1.19 -5.88
N PRO A 77 -6.35 2.08 -5.86
CA PRO A 77 -7.41 2.09 -6.87
C PRO A 77 -6.88 2.34 -8.30
N PRO A 78 -7.70 2.06 -9.33
CA PRO A 78 -7.37 2.35 -10.72
C PRO A 78 -6.90 3.80 -10.94
N ARG A 79 -5.86 3.99 -11.77
CA ARG A 79 -5.25 5.29 -12.12
C ARG A 79 -4.55 6.03 -10.97
N LEU A 80 -4.43 5.42 -9.80
CA LEU A 80 -3.63 5.95 -8.71
C LEU A 80 -2.26 5.27 -8.64
N SER A 81 -1.35 5.92 -7.92
CA SER A 81 0.01 5.44 -7.72
C SER A 81 0.38 5.51 -6.24
N TYR A 82 1.19 4.54 -5.82
CA TYR A 82 1.79 4.52 -4.50
C TYR A 82 3.31 4.66 -4.60
N ALA A 83 3.86 5.64 -3.89
CA ALA A 83 5.29 5.89 -3.87
C ALA A 83 5.96 5.06 -2.77
N VAL A 84 7.07 4.42 -3.11
CA VAL A 84 7.90 3.67 -2.17
C VAL A 84 9.32 4.23 -2.23
N VAL A 85 9.92 4.44 -1.05
CA VAL A 85 11.26 5.04 -0.90
C VAL A 85 12.21 4.08 -0.21
N ARG A 86 13.51 4.39 -0.25
CA ARG A 86 14.60 3.58 0.32
C ARG A 86 14.58 2.15 -0.21
N VAL A 87 14.27 2.02 -1.50
CA VAL A 87 14.23 0.74 -2.22
C VAL A 87 15.64 0.24 -2.45
N CYS A 88 15.86 -1.02 -2.08
CA CYS A 88 17.13 -1.74 -2.24
C CYS A 88 17.07 -2.71 -3.42
N ASP A 89 15.94 -3.38 -3.64
CA ASP A 89 15.76 -4.35 -4.71
C ASP A 89 14.31 -4.39 -5.20
N VAL A 90 14.13 -4.72 -6.47
CA VAL A 90 12.81 -4.95 -7.11
C VAL A 90 12.94 -6.13 -8.05
N ARG A 91 12.19 -7.19 -7.78
CA ARG A 91 12.23 -8.45 -8.54
C ARG A 91 10.85 -9.10 -8.63
N GLU A 92 10.68 -9.99 -9.60
CA GLU A 92 9.50 -10.85 -9.66
C GLU A 92 9.49 -11.83 -8.46
N LYS A 93 8.30 -12.11 -7.93
CA LYS A 93 8.14 -13.01 -6.79
C LYS A 93 8.30 -14.47 -7.24
N VAL A 94 9.23 -15.17 -6.59
CA VAL A 94 9.45 -16.60 -6.83
C VAL A 94 8.19 -17.41 -6.52
N GLY A 95 7.76 -18.24 -7.46
CA GLY A 95 6.57 -19.09 -7.31
C GLY A 95 5.23 -18.37 -7.49
N ALA A 96 5.22 -17.07 -7.80
CA ALA A 96 4.00 -16.32 -8.08
C ALA A 96 4.20 -15.35 -9.27
N PRO A 97 4.12 -15.85 -10.52
CA PRO A 97 4.27 -15.02 -11.71
C PRO A 97 3.33 -13.81 -11.72
N GLY A 98 3.83 -12.66 -12.15
CA GLY A 98 3.07 -11.40 -12.17
C GLY A 98 2.94 -10.70 -10.80
N TRP A 99 3.49 -11.27 -9.73
CA TRP A 99 3.68 -10.56 -8.45
C TRP A 99 5.10 -10.00 -8.37
N THR A 100 5.23 -8.82 -7.75
CA THR A 100 6.53 -8.16 -7.57
C THR A 100 6.88 -8.12 -6.10
N THR A 101 8.11 -8.51 -5.77
CA THR A 101 8.73 -8.27 -4.47
C THR A 101 9.60 -7.03 -4.53
N ILE A 102 9.36 -6.09 -3.61
CA ILE A 102 10.17 -4.87 -3.45
C ILE A 102 10.81 -4.95 -2.07
N GLU A 103 12.12 -4.94 -2.01
CA GLU A 103 12.85 -4.84 -0.75
C GLU A 103 13.24 -3.39 -0.49
N THR A 104 12.96 -2.92 0.72
CA THR A 104 13.38 -1.60 1.21
C THR A 104 14.26 -1.75 2.46
N ALA A 105 14.80 -0.65 2.93
CA ALA A 105 15.52 -0.62 4.20
C ALA A 105 14.65 -1.02 5.41
N ASP A 106 13.34 -0.78 5.34
CA ASP A 106 12.43 -0.92 6.49
C ASP A 106 11.46 -2.10 6.37
N ALA A 107 11.14 -2.53 5.15
CA ALA A 107 10.12 -3.55 4.87
C ALA A 107 10.43 -4.36 3.60
N VAL A 108 9.76 -5.50 3.47
CA VAL A 108 9.57 -6.22 2.22
C VAL A 108 8.13 -6.04 1.78
N LEU A 109 7.92 -5.63 0.53
CA LEU A 109 6.59 -5.42 -0.04
C LEU A 109 6.29 -6.48 -1.08
N GLU A 110 5.05 -6.93 -1.12
CA GLU A 110 4.54 -7.80 -2.18
C GLU A 110 3.37 -7.12 -2.90
N VAL A 111 3.51 -6.95 -4.21
CA VAL A 111 2.54 -6.25 -5.06
C VAL A 111 1.82 -7.24 -5.96
N GLY A 112 0.48 -7.16 -6.02
CA GLY A 112 -0.31 -8.01 -6.91
C GLY A 112 -1.79 -7.66 -7.00
N ASN A 113 -2.60 -8.68 -7.35
CA ASN A 113 -4.06 -8.66 -7.57
C ASN A 113 -4.52 -7.99 -8.88
N GLY A 114 -4.11 -6.74 -9.13
CA GLY A 114 -4.50 -5.98 -10.33
C GLY A 114 -3.41 -5.90 -11.40
N GLU A 115 -3.68 -5.15 -12.47
CA GLU A 115 -2.67 -4.76 -13.46
C GLU A 115 -1.91 -3.54 -12.95
N TYR A 116 -0.58 -3.64 -12.88
CA TYR A 116 0.26 -2.57 -12.39
C TYR A 116 1.57 -2.47 -13.14
N MET A 117 2.22 -1.32 -12.98
CA MET A 117 3.57 -1.07 -13.46
C MET A 117 4.41 -0.51 -12.31
N VAL A 118 5.64 -0.99 -12.19
CA VAL A 118 6.63 -0.44 -11.25
C VAL A 118 7.60 0.47 -12.00
N LYS A 119 7.52 1.78 -11.76
CA LYS A 119 8.39 2.79 -12.38
C LYS A 119 9.52 3.16 -11.42
N ARG A 120 10.78 2.93 -11.84
CA ARG A 120 11.96 3.37 -11.07
C ARG A 120 12.20 4.88 -11.25
N LYS A 121 12.55 5.56 -10.16
CA LYS A 121 13.01 6.95 -10.10
C LYS A 121 14.27 7.04 -9.24
N ASP A 122 15.01 8.14 -9.34
CA ASP A 122 16.15 8.47 -8.47
C ASP A 122 17.14 7.30 -8.30
N PHE A 123 17.64 6.79 -9.44
CA PHE A 123 18.57 5.66 -9.52
C PHE A 123 18.06 4.36 -8.86
N GLY A 124 16.76 4.22 -8.67
CA GLY A 124 16.10 3.03 -8.12
C GLY A 124 15.79 3.11 -6.63
N SER A 125 16.26 4.14 -5.91
CA SER A 125 15.99 4.33 -4.47
C SER A 125 14.55 4.73 -4.17
N ARG A 126 13.83 5.21 -5.18
CA ARG A 126 12.40 5.52 -5.16
C ARG A 126 11.71 4.85 -6.34
N ILE A 127 10.53 4.30 -6.10
CA ILE A 127 9.68 3.74 -7.16
C ILE A 127 8.25 4.22 -7.00
N PHE A 128 7.48 4.10 -8.09
CA PHE A 128 6.03 4.24 -8.08
C PHE A 128 5.40 2.92 -8.53
N ILE A 129 4.45 2.44 -7.74
CA ILE A 129 3.56 1.33 -8.10
C ILE A 129 2.29 1.98 -8.64
N GLU A 130 2.10 1.92 -9.95
CA GLU A 130 0.95 2.53 -10.64
C GLU A 130 -0.07 1.46 -11.00
N ASN A 131 -1.32 1.66 -10.60
CA ASN A 131 -2.44 0.84 -11.06
C ASN A 131 -2.86 1.32 -12.46
N VAL A 132 -2.56 0.52 -13.48
CA VAL A 132 -2.78 0.86 -14.90
C VAL A 132 -4.15 0.43 -15.40
N ALA A 133 -4.98 -0.19 -14.55
CA ALA A 133 -6.33 -0.58 -14.94
C ALA A 133 -7.16 0.66 -15.30
N VAL A 134 -7.93 0.55 -16.39
CA VAL A 134 -8.91 1.57 -16.76
C VAL A 134 -10.09 1.48 -15.79
N ALA A 135 -10.46 2.60 -15.16
CA ALA A 135 -11.68 2.67 -14.37
C ALA A 135 -12.88 2.37 -15.30
N LEU A 136 -13.57 1.24 -15.09
CA LEU A 136 -14.83 0.97 -15.78
C LEU A 136 -15.86 1.97 -15.26
N SER A 137 -16.15 3.00 -16.04
CA SER A 137 -17.27 3.90 -15.78
C SER A 137 -18.56 3.07 -15.83
N ARG A 138 -19.23 2.90 -14.69
CA ARG A 138 -20.62 2.40 -14.65
C ARG A 138 -21.54 3.47 -15.26
N HIS A 139 -21.56 3.57 -16.58
CA HIS A 139 -22.70 4.16 -17.30
C HIS A 139 -23.74 3.07 -17.45
N ARG A 140 -24.59 2.93 -16.43
CA ARG A 140 -25.86 2.22 -16.59
C ARG A 140 -26.82 3.24 -17.18
N SER A 141 -26.97 3.21 -18.51
CA SER A 141 -27.99 3.97 -19.22
C SER A 141 -29.36 3.61 -18.67
N GLU A 142 -30.05 4.58 -18.08
CA GLU A 142 -31.51 4.51 -17.92
C GLU A 142 -32.12 4.72 -19.30
N ILE A 143 -32.43 3.63 -20.00
CA ILE A 143 -33.41 3.66 -21.09
C ILE A 143 -34.77 3.48 -20.44
N VAL A 144 -35.46 4.59 -20.17
CA VAL A 144 -36.90 4.59 -19.92
C VAL A 144 -37.58 4.73 -21.27
N HIS A 145 -38.12 3.62 -21.79
CA HIS A 145 -39.08 3.70 -22.89
C HIS A 145 -40.42 4.20 -22.35
N LYS A 146 -40.90 5.30 -22.95
CA LYS A 146 -42.28 5.79 -22.86
C LYS A 146 -43.20 4.90 -23.68
#